data_AF-A0A3L7N4V7-F1
#
_entry.id   AF-A0A3L7N4V7-F1
#
_cell.length_a   1.000
_cell.length_b   1.000
_cell.length_c   1.000
_cell.angle_alpha   90.00
_cell.angle_beta   90.00
_cell.angle_gamma   90.00
#
_symmetry.space_group_name_H-M   'P 1'
#
loop_
_entity.id
_entity.type
_entity.pdbx_description
1 polymer ?
#
loop_
_entity_poly.entity_id
_entity_poly.type
_entity_poly.pdbx_seq_one_letter_code
_entity_poly.pdbx_strand_id
1 'polypeptide(L)'
;MRRLFLTSCSLILLRPLMVTNEIGRSAKVWSSMSPAREMGAGNAIMTNSMIKIKLNRHIFGRQPEQRLWRTGLFISTLQDNRVQEWAHTLKQTRATRKTILDRIASTQSKLVARLGVVMAIRLDELANTIGATLRGDGATLVHSCAPIDRAQVGQVSFLANRKYAAHLATTNASAVIVVSGETAKAGVATLEAVDPYFAFRQAMVALHGFRKHPAPILASQKNNSISERAVIHATVQLGRDCVVHAGAVLERGVTLGARCVIYPNAYVGEGVNMGDDCIVYPGVCIYDGCVIGNRVTLHANTVIGSDGFGYATHKGRHEKIPQSGIVVLEDDVEIGSCCVIERAAMEETRIGAGTKFADLISIGHGTRIGKHCLLVSLVGISGSVDMGNYVVLGGQAGVTGHLSIGDGVQVAGKSAVVGDIAPGMRVAGVPAIESDISLRNHLVFRDLYGMSRKLKSLEREVAKLQDAKKSAGISSHENPSSTNPPL
;
A
#
# COMPACT_ATOMS: atom_id res chain seq x y z
N MET A 1 -3.06 60.73 30.05
CA MET A 1 -4.47 60.50 30.44
C MET A 1 -4.70 58.99 30.34
N ARG A 2 -5.10 58.26 31.39
CA ARG A 2 -6.50 58.10 31.90
C ARG A 2 -7.47 57.70 30.77
N ARG A 3 -8.30 56.65 30.85
CA ARG A 3 -8.57 55.66 31.94
C ARG A 3 -9.28 54.41 31.37
N LEU A 4 -9.26 53.33 32.17
CA LEU A 4 -10.14 52.15 32.27
C LEU A 4 -11.46 52.10 31.48
N PHE A 5 -11.86 50.89 31.06
CA PHE A 5 -12.95 50.16 31.74
C PHE A 5 -12.69 48.64 31.79
N LEU A 6 -13.17 47.98 32.86
CA LEU A 6 -12.80 46.62 33.27
C LEU A 6 -13.93 46.02 34.12
N THR A 7 -14.49 44.86 33.74
CA THR A 7 -15.26 43.90 34.57
C THR A 7 -15.45 42.61 33.74
N SER A 8 -14.91 41.43 34.08
CA SER A 8 -15.35 40.47 35.12
C SER A 8 -16.71 39.82 34.75
N CYS A 9 -16.94 38.50 34.63
CA CYS A 9 -16.37 37.24 35.18
C CYS A 9 -16.68 36.05 34.20
N SER A 10 -16.20 34.79 34.30
CA SER A 10 -15.16 34.11 35.10
C SER A 10 -14.82 32.71 34.51
N LEU A 11 -13.84 32.03 35.13
CA LEU A 11 -13.36 30.63 35.02
C LEU A 11 -14.22 29.54 34.33
N ILE A 12 -13.56 28.68 33.53
CA ILE A 12 -13.32 27.24 33.84
C ILE A 12 -12.04 26.79 33.13
N LEU A 13 -11.12 26.17 33.89
CA LEU A 13 -9.90 25.51 33.39
C LEU A 13 -10.03 24.02 33.68
N LEU A 14 -9.75 23.16 32.70
CA LEU A 14 -9.65 21.71 32.89
C LEU A 14 -8.33 21.18 32.30
N ARG A 15 -7.45 20.71 33.19
CA ARG A 15 -6.35 19.79 32.90
C ARG A 15 -6.57 18.50 33.71
N PRO A 16 -6.03 17.35 33.26
CA PRO A 16 -6.43 16.05 33.76
C PRO A 16 -5.86 15.72 35.13
N LEU A 17 -6.63 14.98 35.94
CA LEU A 17 -6.20 14.42 37.22
C LEU A 17 -5.89 12.94 37.06
N MET A 18 -4.66 12.56 37.40
CA MET A 18 -4.34 11.17 37.74
C MET A 18 -5.07 10.80 39.03
N VAL A 19 -5.56 9.56 39.12
CA VAL A 19 -5.93 8.96 40.40
C VAL A 19 -5.24 7.60 40.53
N THR A 20 -4.18 7.59 41.33
CA THR A 20 -3.67 6.39 41.99
C THR A 20 -3.90 6.56 43.48
N ASN A 21 -4.54 5.58 44.14
CA ASN A 21 -4.10 5.20 45.48
C ASN A 21 -4.60 3.80 45.85
N GLU A 22 -3.73 3.11 46.58
CA GLU A 22 -3.91 1.73 47.05
C GLU A 22 -4.60 1.68 48.44
N ILE A 23 -4.56 0.47 49.03
CA ILE A 23 -4.83 0.10 50.43
C ILE A 23 -6.33 -0.09 50.73
N GLY A 24 -6.81 -1.27 51.13
CA GLY A 24 -6.16 -2.56 51.40
C GLY A 24 -6.79 -3.26 52.61
N ARG A 25 -6.45 -4.55 52.82
CA ARG A 25 -6.93 -5.49 53.89
C ARG A 25 -8.27 -6.18 53.57
N SER A 26 -8.47 -7.49 53.79
CA SER A 26 -7.62 -8.48 54.48
C SER A 26 -7.89 -9.93 54.03
N ALA A 27 -6.82 -10.75 53.96
CA ALA A 27 -6.70 -12.17 54.36
C ALA A 27 -7.64 -13.25 53.75
N LYS A 28 -7.27 -14.54 53.63
CA LYS A 28 -6.03 -15.36 53.58
C LYS A 28 -6.51 -16.84 53.43
N VAL A 29 -5.65 -17.80 53.05
CA VAL A 29 -5.90 -19.29 53.14
C VAL A 29 -6.93 -19.81 52.10
N TRP A 30 -6.74 -20.90 51.33
CA TRP A 30 -5.66 -21.90 51.21
C TRP A 30 -5.58 -22.46 49.77
N SER A 31 -4.48 -23.14 49.44
CA SER A 31 -4.34 -24.01 48.26
C SER A 31 -4.27 -25.49 48.68
N SER A 32 -4.92 -26.40 47.96
CA SER A 32 -4.46 -27.77 47.65
C SER A 32 -5.55 -28.68 47.04
N MET A 33 -5.10 -29.77 46.41
CA MET A 33 -5.83 -30.99 46.03
C MET A 33 -6.73 -30.99 44.76
N SER A 34 -6.16 -31.50 43.66
CA SER A 34 -6.82 -32.48 42.76
C SER A 34 -6.47 -33.91 43.25
N PRO A 35 -6.89 -35.06 42.63
CA PRO A 35 -7.88 -35.29 41.56
C PRO A 35 -8.85 -36.51 41.79
N ALA A 36 -9.95 -36.61 41.03
CA ALA A 36 -10.70 -37.84 40.65
C ALA A 36 -11.72 -37.46 39.54
N ARG A 37 -11.93 -38.18 38.41
CA ARG A 37 -12.56 -39.51 38.20
C ARG A 37 -13.97 -39.60 38.84
N GLU A 38 -15.04 -40.08 38.18
CA GLU A 38 -15.17 -40.89 36.95
C GLU A 38 -16.61 -40.81 36.34
N MET A 39 -16.78 -41.24 35.08
CA MET A 39 -17.98 -41.82 34.42
C MET A 39 -19.38 -41.14 34.44
N GLY A 40 -20.10 -41.25 33.30
CA GLY A 40 -21.58 -41.21 33.27
C GLY A 40 -22.19 -40.72 31.95
N ALA A 41 -22.70 -41.62 31.11
CA ALA A 41 -23.33 -41.29 29.82
C ALA A 41 -24.76 -40.72 29.93
N GLY A 42 -25.22 -39.97 28.91
CA GLY A 42 -26.63 -39.55 28.79
C GLY A 42 -26.95 -38.85 27.46
N ASN A 43 -27.66 -39.54 26.56
CA ASN A 43 -28.12 -38.99 25.27
C ASN A 43 -29.17 -37.88 25.42
N ALA A 44 -29.12 -36.88 24.54
CA ALA A 44 -30.32 -36.12 24.13
C ALA A 44 -30.18 -35.63 22.67
N ILE A 45 -31.10 -36.05 21.81
CA ILE A 45 -31.15 -35.75 20.37
C ILE A 45 -32.36 -34.86 20.08
N MET A 46 -32.17 -33.83 19.23
CA MET A 46 -33.21 -33.00 18.58
C MET A 46 -34.13 -32.15 19.49
N THR A 47 -34.41 -30.89 19.16
CA THR A 47 -35.28 -30.57 18.01
C THR A 47 -35.12 -29.15 17.47
N ASN A 48 -35.27 -29.03 16.15
CA ASN A 48 -35.34 -27.76 15.42
C ASN A 48 -36.78 -27.21 15.44
N SER A 49 -36.98 -25.94 15.78
CA SER A 49 -38.29 -25.29 15.71
C SER A 49 -38.50 -24.61 14.34
N MET A 50 -39.13 -25.32 13.41
CA MET A 50 -39.59 -24.75 12.13
C MET A 50 -40.90 -23.96 12.29
N ILE A 51 -40.92 -22.71 11.80
CA ILE A 51 -42.16 -21.94 11.60
C ILE A 51 -42.81 -22.36 10.27
N LYS A 52 -44.08 -22.75 10.33
CA LYS A 52 -44.90 -23.15 9.18
C LYS A 52 -45.56 -21.94 8.52
N ILE A 53 -45.62 -21.92 7.19
CA ILE A 53 -46.64 -21.17 6.43
C ILE A 53 -47.40 -22.18 5.56
N LYS A 54 -48.73 -22.23 5.70
CA LYS A 54 -49.64 -23.02 4.87
C LYS A 54 -49.90 -22.32 3.53
N LEU A 55 -49.98 -23.07 2.44
CA LEU A 55 -50.78 -22.67 1.27
C LEU A 55 -51.69 -23.83 0.85
N ASN A 56 -52.93 -23.51 0.46
CA ASN A 56 -53.96 -24.52 0.16
C ASN A 56 -53.76 -25.19 -1.21
N ARG A 57 -54.11 -26.49 -1.27
CA ARG A 57 -54.39 -27.25 -2.51
C ARG A 57 -55.90 -27.31 -2.72
N HIS A 58 -56.38 -27.09 -3.94
CA HIS A 58 -57.60 -27.60 -4.59
C HIS A 58 -57.56 -27.07 -6.05
N ILE A 59 -57.90 -27.75 -7.15
CA ILE A 59 -58.28 -29.14 -7.49
C ILE A 59 -57.72 -29.41 -8.92
N PHE A 60 -57.31 -30.64 -9.24
CA PHE A 60 -57.09 -31.09 -10.63
C PHE A 60 -57.93 -32.35 -10.87
N GLY A 61 -58.58 -32.47 -12.04
CA GLY A 61 -59.47 -33.60 -12.33
C GLY A 61 -59.66 -33.93 -13.81
N ARG A 62 -59.16 -35.11 -14.19
CA ARG A 62 -59.58 -36.02 -15.30
C ARG A 62 -59.30 -35.63 -16.77
N GLN A 63 -59.06 -36.70 -17.55
CA GLN A 63 -58.86 -36.79 -19.01
C GLN A 63 -60.14 -37.37 -19.69
N PRO A 64 -60.09 -38.02 -20.88
CA PRO A 64 -60.14 -37.44 -22.24
C PRO A 64 -61.29 -38.01 -23.12
N GLU A 65 -61.39 -37.61 -24.40
CA GLU A 65 -61.99 -38.30 -25.60
C GLU A 65 -62.51 -37.25 -26.62
N GLN A 66 -62.09 -37.20 -27.91
CA GLN A 66 -62.31 -38.06 -29.10
C GLN A 66 -63.52 -37.67 -29.99
N ARG A 67 -63.22 -37.45 -31.29
CA ARG A 67 -64.07 -37.45 -32.50
C ARG A 67 -65.15 -36.37 -32.69
N LEU A 68 -65.04 -35.64 -33.81
CA LEU A 68 -65.86 -35.91 -35.01
C LEU A 68 -65.22 -35.30 -36.29
N TRP A 69 -65.50 -35.90 -37.45
CA TRP A 69 -65.00 -35.54 -38.79
C TRP A 69 -66.16 -35.00 -39.66
N ARG A 70 -65.81 -34.41 -40.83
CA ARG A 70 -66.67 -33.80 -41.88
C ARG A 70 -67.01 -32.33 -41.61
N THR A 71 -66.99 -31.38 -42.55
CA THR A 71 -66.63 -31.32 -44.00
C THR A 71 -66.33 -29.84 -44.28
N GLY A 72 -65.30 -29.41 -45.02
CA GLY A 72 -65.18 -29.50 -46.48
C GLY A 72 -65.09 -28.08 -47.07
N LEU A 73 -64.04 -27.79 -47.86
CA LEU A 73 -63.76 -26.53 -48.60
C LEU A 73 -63.71 -25.20 -47.79
N PHE A 74 -62.50 -24.68 -47.60
CA PHE A 74 -62.07 -23.40 -48.22
C PHE A 74 -60.54 -23.25 -48.06
N ILE A 75 -59.78 -23.46 -49.13
CA ILE A 75 -58.36 -23.08 -49.19
C ILE A 75 -58.23 -21.88 -50.13
N SER A 76 -58.26 -20.69 -49.54
CA SER A 76 -57.56 -19.49 -50.02
C SER A 76 -57.56 -18.45 -48.91
N THR A 77 -56.49 -17.67 -48.81
CA THR A 77 -56.33 -16.53 -47.87
C THR A 77 -56.57 -16.80 -46.37
N LEU A 78 -55.53 -17.26 -45.65
CA LEU A 78 -55.26 -16.91 -44.24
C LEU A 78 -53.86 -17.41 -43.79
N GLN A 79 -52.80 -16.84 -44.39
CA GLN A 79 -51.43 -16.98 -43.89
C GLN A 79 -51.09 -15.90 -42.84
N ASP A 80 -50.03 -16.19 -42.09
CA ASP A 80 -49.20 -15.30 -41.24
C ASP A 80 -49.69 -14.82 -39.86
N ASN A 81 -50.79 -14.07 -39.72
CA ASN A 81 -50.95 -13.21 -38.52
C ASN A 81 -50.89 -13.94 -37.15
N ARG A 82 -51.53 -15.11 -37.01
CA ARG A 82 -51.55 -15.83 -35.71
C ARG A 82 -50.23 -16.52 -35.35
N VAL A 83 -49.39 -16.88 -36.33
CA VAL A 83 -48.07 -17.48 -36.05
C VAL A 83 -47.06 -16.39 -35.67
N GLN A 84 -47.15 -15.22 -36.30
CA GLN A 84 -46.40 -14.02 -35.93
C GLN A 84 -46.73 -13.57 -34.49
N GLU A 85 -48.01 -13.52 -34.12
CA GLU A 85 -48.44 -13.21 -32.74
C GLU A 85 -47.83 -14.17 -31.71
N TRP A 86 -47.95 -15.49 -31.91
CA TRP A 86 -47.41 -16.48 -30.96
C TRP A 86 -45.88 -16.40 -30.84
N ALA A 87 -45.18 -16.16 -31.95
CA ALA A 87 -43.74 -15.92 -31.94
C ALA A 87 -43.38 -14.60 -31.21
N HIS A 88 -44.20 -13.56 -31.34
CA HIS A 88 -44.01 -12.29 -30.64
C HIS A 88 -44.24 -12.44 -29.13
N THR A 89 -45.32 -13.12 -28.71
CA THR A 89 -45.62 -13.42 -27.30
C THR A 89 -44.49 -14.24 -26.67
N LEU A 90 -44.00 -15.30 -27.34
CA LEU A 90 -42.87 -16.09 -26.86
C LEU A 90 -41.57 -15.28 -26.75
N LYS A 91 -41.29 -14.36 -27.69
CA LYS A 91 -40.16 -13.41 -27.60
C LYS A 91 -40.32 -12.47 -26.41
N GLN A 92 -41.51 -11.89 -26.21
CA GLN A 92 -41.81 -11.06 -25.04
C GLN A 92 -41.63 -11.84 -23.73
N THR A 93 -42.19 -13.05 -23.60
CA THR A 93 -42.03 -13.89 -22.40
C THR A 93 -40.56 -14.22 -22.11
N ARG A 94 -39.74 -14.48 -23.14
CA ARG A 94 -38.28 -14.67 -22.99
C ARG A 94 -37.57 -13.39 -22.55
N ALA A 95 -37.93 -12.23 -23.12
CA ALA A 95 -37.39 -10.94 -22.72
C ALA A 95 -37.73 -10.61 -21.25
N THR A 96 -39.00 -10.75 -20.85
CA THR A 96 -39.46 -10.56 -19.47
C THR A 96 -38.74 -11.51 -18.51
N ARG A 97 -38.57 -12.79 -18.88
CA ARG A 97 -37.79 -13.75 -18.07
C ARG A 97 -36.34 -13.32 -17.93
N LYS A 98 -35.70 -12.83 -19.00
CA LYS A 98 -34.33 -12.28 -18.94
C LYS A 98 -34.26 -11.06 -18.01
N THR A 99 -35.15 -10.08 -18.16
CA THR A 99 -35.21 -8.90 -17.28
C THR A 99 -35.47 -9.25 -15.82
N ILE A 100 -36.26 -10.28 -15.53
CA ILE A 100 -36.47 -10.79 -14.16
C ILE A 100 -35.19 -11.43 -13.63
N LEU A 101 -34.50 -12.27 -14.42
CA LEU A 101 -33.21 -12.87 -14.03
C LEU A 101 -32.12 -11.81 -13.81
N ASP A 102 -32.02 -10.81 -14.70
CA ASP A 102 -31.10 -9.68 -14.58
C ASP A 102 -31.40 -8.85 -13.31
N ARG A 103 -32.69 -8.66 -12.97
CA ARG A 103 -33.11 -8.02 -11.71
C ARG A 103 -32.82 -8.88 -10.47
N ILE A 104 -32.95 -10.21 -10.56
CA ILE A 104 -32.60 -11.12 -9.46
C ILE A 104 -31.08 -11.08 -9.24
N ALA A 105 -30.28 -11.17 -10.31
CA ALA A 105 -28.82 -11.07 -10.24
C ALA A 105 -28.37 -9.69 -9.70
N SER A 106 -28.98 -8.59 -10.17
CA SER A 106 -28.73 -7.25 -9.64
C SER A 106 -29.09 -7.13 -8.15
N THR A 107 -30.22 -7.72 -7.74
CA THR A 107 -30.67 -7.72 -6.34
C THR A 107 -29.77 -8.59 -5.46
N GLN A 108 -29.37 -9.78 -5.92
CA GLN A 108 -28.41 -10.64 -5.23
C GLN A 108 -27.05 -9.96 -5.10
N SER A 109 -26.51 -9.35 -6.16
CA SER A 109 -25.26 -8.59 -6.13
C SER A 109 -25.33 -7.43 -5.11
N LYS A 110 -26.44 -6.67 -5.09
CA LYS A 110 -26.69 -5.62 -4.09
C LYS A 110 -26.86 -6.16 -2.67
N LEU A 111 -27.42 -7.36 -2.50
CA LEU A 111 -27.60 -8.00 -1.19
C LEU A 111 -26.26 -8.54 -0.65
N VAL A 112 -25.46 -9.19 -1.49
CA VAL A 112 -24.08 -9.63 -1.20
C VAL A 112 -23.21 -8.43 -0.82
N ALA A 113 -23.30 -7.33 -1.58
CA ALA A 113 -22.59 -6.09 -1.27
C ALA A 113 -23.05 -5.42 0.04
N ARG A 114 -24.33 -5.58 0.44
CA ARG A 114 -24.88 -5.06 1.72
C ARG A 114 -24.59 -5.94 2.92
N LEU A 115 -24.45 -7.25 2.73
CA LEU A 115 -24.28 -8.23 3.82
C LEU A 115 -22.81 -8.43 4.25
N GLY A 116 -21.86 -7.77 3.58
CA GLY A 116 -20.43 -7.95 3.90
C GLY A 116 -19.94 -9.38 3.69
N VAL A 117 -20.63 -10.15 2.83
CA VAL A 117 -20.25 -11.53 2.50
C VAL A 117 -18.89 -11.48 1.84
N VAL A 118 -17.89 -12.01 2.56
CA VAL A 118 -16.55 -12.17 2.01
C VAL A 118 -16.68 -13.09 0.80
N MET A 119 -16.32 -12.58 -0.38
CA MET A 119 -16.44 -13.31 -1.64
C MET A 119 -15.47 -14.49 -1.61
N ALA A 120 -15.97 -15.66 -1.22
CA ALA A 120 -15.20 -16.88 -1.25
C ALA A 120 -15.06 -17.35 -2.71
N ILE A 121 -13.82 -17.48 -3.17
CA ILE A 121 -13.44 -17.92 -4.51
C ILE A 121 -12.93 -19.36 -4.40
N ARG A 122 -13.16 -20.18 -5.44
CA ARG A 122 -12.61 -21.54 -5.49
C ARG A 122 -11.09 -21.49 -5.72
N LEU A 123 -10.35 -22.49 -5.24
CA LEU A 123 -8.90 -22.53 -5.46
C LEU A 123 -8.52 -22.67 -6.94
N ASP A 124 -9.34 -23.32 -7.77
CA ASP A 124 -9.10 -23.40 -9.22
C ASP A 124 -9.30 -22.04 -9.93
N GLU A 125 -10.37 -21.32 -9.61
CA GLU A 125 -10.61 -19.93 -10.07
C GLU A 125 -9.50 -18.98 -9.62
N LEU A 126 -9.04 -19.09 -8.36
CA LEU A 126 -7.95 -18.27 -7.84
C LEU A 126 -6.61 -18.61 -8.53
N ALA A 127 -6.30 -19.89 -8.71
CA ALA A 127 -5.09 -20.35 -9.41
C ALA A 127 -5.00 -19.75 -10.82
N ASN A 128 -6.10 -19.82 -11.58
CA ASN A 128 -6.21 -19.20 -12.90
C ASN A 128 -6.02 -17.66 -12.83
N THR A 129 -6.61 -17.01 -11.83
CA THR A 129 -6.54 -15.54 -11.65
C THR A 129 -5.11 -15.05 -11.35
N ILE A 130 -4.32 -15.84 -10.61
CA ILE A 130 -2.96 -15.48 -10.22
C ILE A 130 -1.87 -16.07 -11.13
N GLY A 131 -2.25 -16.87 -12.13
CA GLY A 131 -1.32 -17.55 -13.05
C GLY A 131 -0.51 -18.68 -12.40
N ALA A 132 -1.11 -19.39 -11.44
CA ALA A 132 -0.47 -20.49 -10.72
C ALA A 132 -1.02 -21.87 -11.12
N THR A 133 -0.19 -22.90 -11.04
CA THR A 133 -0.60 -24.30 -11.20
C THR A 133 -1.07 -24.83 -9.86
N LEU A 134 -2.34 -25.23 -9.78
CA LEU A 134 -2.92 -25.82 -8.57
C LEU A 134 -2.51 -27.29 -8.40
N ARG A 135 -2.12 -27.68 -7.18
CA ARG A 135 -2.08 -29.08 -6.71
C ARG A 135 -2.88 -29.23 -5.42
N GLY A 136 -3.93 -30.04 -5.43
CA GLY A 136 -4.86 -30.23 -4.32
C GLY A 136 -6.32 -30.15 -4.77
N ASP A 137 -7.25 -29.98 -3.84
CA ASP A 137 -8.68 -29.86 -4.16
C ASP A 137 -9.04 -28.44 -4.59
N GLY A 138 -9.28 -28.26 -5.90
CA GLY A 138 -9.72 -27.00 -6.50
C GLY A 138 -11.11 -26.52 -6.08
N ALA A 139 -11.96 -27.40 -5.55
CA ALA A 139 -13.27 -27.02 -5.03
C ALA A 139 -13.20 -26.33 -3.66
N THR A 140 -12.04 -26.36 -2.98
CA THR A 140 -11.82 -25.65 -1.72
C THR A 140 -12.10 -24.16 -1.89
N LEU A 141 -12.94 -23.61 -1.01
CA LEU A 141 -13.26 -22.19 -0.99
C LEU A 141 -12.27 -21.42 -0.11
N VAL A 142 -11.76 -20.31 -0.64
CA VAL A 142 -10.89 -19.37 0.08
C VAL A 142 -11.41 -17.95 -0.02
N HIS A 143 -11.29 -17.20 1.07
CA HIS A 143 -11.95 -15.90 1.24
C HIS A 143 -11.01 -14.81 1.79
N SER A 144 -9.77 -15.14 2.16
CA SER A 144 -8.81 -14.14 2.66
C SER A 144 -7.37 -14.63 2.55
N CYS A 145 -6.42 -13.77 2.92
CA CYS A 145 -5.00 -14.06 2.94
C CYS A 145 -4.46 -13.93 4.37
N ALA A 146 -3.43 -14.71 4.72
CA ALA A 146 -2.77 -14.62 6.03
C ALA A 146 -1.30 -15.07 5.99
N PRO A 147 -0.45 -14.61 6.93
CA PRO A 147 0.93 -15.11 7.11
C PRO A 147 0.98 -16.61 7.35
N ILE A 148 2.02 -17.29 6.84
CA ILE A 148 2.08 -18.77 6.79
C ILE A 148 2.08 -19.44 8.17
N ASP A 149 2.58 -18.75 9.19
CA ASP A 149 2.61 -19.15 10.60
C ASP A 149 1.24 -19.04 11.30
N ARG A 150 0.30 -18.26 10.75
CA ARG A 150 -0.98 -17.90 11.38
C ARG A 150 -2.21 -18.21 10.54
N ALA A 151 -2.02 -18.52 9.25
CA ALA A 151 -3.10 -18.79 8.32
C ALA A 151 -3.97 -19.97 8.76
N GLN A 152 -5.28 -19.80 8.58
CA GLN A 152 -6.33 -20.75 8.95
C GLN A 152 -7.03 -21.32 7.70
N VAL A 153 -7.93 -22.27 7.92
CA VAL A 153 -8.80 -22.82 6.87
C VAL A 153 -9.63 -21.69 6.25
N GLY A 154 -9.79 -21.71 4.93
CA GLY A 154 -10.39 -20.62 4.14
C GLY A 154 -9.42 -19.49 3.79
N GLN A 155 -8.15 -19.57 4.20
CA GLN A 155 -7.14 -18.56 3.90
C GLN A 155 -6.03 -19.09 2.99
N VAL A 156 -5.48 -18.18 2.16
CA VAL A 156 -4.31 -18.41 1.33
C VAL A 156 -3.08 -17.77 1.96
N SER A 157 -1.95 -18.45 1.90
CA SER A 157 -0.65 -17.90 2.28
C SER A 157 0.35 -17.99 1.13
N PHE A 158 1.60 -17.59 1.36
CA PHE A 158 2.68 -17.68 0.37
C PHE A 158 4.02 -17.96 1.03
N LEU A 159 4.95 -18.53 0.26
CA LEU A 159 6.35 -18.71 0.63
C LEU A 159 7.26 -18.08 -0.44
N ALA A 160 7.69 -16.84 -0.22
CA ALA A 160 8.72 -16.19 -1.04
C ALA A 160 10.13 -16.26 -0.43
N ASN A 161 10.24 -16.33 0.90
CA ASN A 161 11.52 -16.40 1.60
C ASN A 161 11.71 -17.77 2.26
N ARG A 162 12.72 -18.52 1.81
CA ARG A 162 13.04 -19.89 2.24
C ARG A 162 13.28 -20.04 3.75
N LYS A 163 13.59 -18.96 4.48
CA LYS A 163 13.66 -18.96 5.96
C LYS A 163 12.36 -19.45 6.62
N TYR A 164 11.22 -19.25 5.96
CA TYR A 164 9.90 -19.66 6.47
C TYR A 164 9.43 -21.02 5.95
N ALA A 165 10.26 -21.77 5.20
CA ALA A 165 9.87 -23.04 4.59
C ALA A 165 9.41 -24.10 5.61
N ALA A 166 9.94 -24.08 6.83
CA ALA A 166 9.50 -24.96 7.92
C ALA A 166 8.00 -24.82 8.27
N HIS A 167 7.37 -23.69 7.93
CA HIS A 167 5.93 -23.50 8.14
C HIS A 167 5.06 -24.26 7.12
N LEU A 168 5.60 -24.72 5.98
CA LEU A 168 4.86 -25.58 5.04
C LEU A 168 4.35 -26.87 5.72
N ALA A 169 5.11 -27.39 6.70
CA ALA A 169 4.77 -28.60 7.45
C ALA A 169 3.77 -28.34 8.60
N THR A 170 3.56 -27.08 9.03
CA THR A 170 2.80 -26.74 10.25
C THR A 170 1.63 -25.79 10.03
N THR A 171 1.54 -25.14 8.87
CA THR A 171 0.46 -24.19 8.54
C THR A 171 -0.93 -24.85 8.56
N ASN A 172 -1.95 -24.03 8.83
CA ASN A 172 -3.36 -24.41 8.71
C ASN A 172 -4.06 -23.66 7.55
N ALA A 173 -3.31 -23.01 6.66
CA ALA A 173 -3.84 -22.44 5.43
C ALA A 173 -4.59 -23.49 4.59
N SER A 174 -5.60 -23.08 3.82
CA SER A 174 -6.20 -23.95 2.80
C SER A 174 -5.31 -24.10 1.57
N ALA A 175 -4.52 -23.07 1.24
CA ALA A 175 -3.51 -23.15 0.19
C ALA A 175 -2.29 -22.28 0.50
N VAL A 176 -1.13 -22.66 -0.04
CA VAL A 176 0.10 -21.85 -0.03
C VAL A 176 0.61 -21.65 -1.45
N ILE A 177 0.86 -20.39 -1.81
CA ILE A 177 1.53 -19.99 -3.05
C ILE A 177 3.03 -20.23 -2.89
N VAL A 178 3.61 -21.03 -3.77
CA VAL A 178 5.00 -21.53 -3.67
C VAL A 178 5.68 -21.55 -5.03
N VAL A 179 7.01 -21.69 -5.05
CA VAL A 179 7.73 -22.04 -6.29
C VAL A 179 7.46 -23.51 -6.65
N SER A 180 7.52 -23.85 -7.93
CA SER A 180 7.25 -25.20 -8.43
C SER A 180 8.12 -26.26 -7.76
N GLY A 181 7.52 -27.35 -7.30
CA GLY A 181 8.17 -28.48 -6.64
C GLY A 181 8.19 -28.41 -5.11
N GLU A 182 7.87 -27.26 -4.49
CA GLU A 182 7.65 -27.19 -3.05
C GLU A 182 6.31 -27.87 -2.67
N THR A 183 6.28 -28.53 -1.51
CA THR A 183 5.10 -29.26 -1.03
C THR A 183 4.71 -28.83 0.37
N ALA A 184 3.40 -28.73 0.61
CA ALA A 184 2.83 -28.42 1.92
C ALA A 184 2.40 -29.70 2.66
N LYS A 185 2.10 -29.55 3.96
CA LYS A 185 1.44 -30.54 4.80
C LYS A 185 0.22 -31.16 4.10
N ALA A 186 0.03 -32.46 4.24
CA ALA A 186 -1.12 -33.16 3.69
C ALA A 186 -2.45 -32.49 4.07
N GLY A 187 -3.32 -32.26 3.08
CA GLY A 187 -4.57 -31.51 3.22
C GLY A 187 -4.48 -30.01 2.89
N VAL A 188 -3.26 -29.47 2.72
CA VAL A 188 -3.04 -28.09 2.24
C VAL A 188 -2.71 -28.12 0.75
N ALA A 189 -3.42 -27.34 -0.06
CA ALA A 189 -3.12 -27.24 -1.49
C ALA A 189 -1.89 -26.36 -1.76
N THR A 190 -1.19 -26.60 -2.87
CA THR A 190 -0.14 -25.68 -3.36
C THR A 190 -0.59 -24.97 -4.62
N LEU A 191 -0.21 -23.69 -4.72
CA LEU A 191 -0.42 -22.83 -5.88
C LEU A 191 0.98 -22.50 -6.43
N GLU A 192 1.46 -23.30 -7.38
CA GLU A 192 2.82 -23.18 -7.91
C GLU A 192 2.91 -21.99 -8.89
N ALA A 193 3.69 -20.97 -8.55
CA ALA A 193 3.90 -19.77 -9.34
C ALA A 193 5.39 -19.48 -9.54
N VAL A 194 5.74 -18.88 -10.68
CA VAL A 194 7.13 -18.48 -11.00
C VAL A 194 7.64 -17.41 -10.02
N ASP A 195 6.78 -16.46 -9.66
CA ASP A 195 7.01 -15.48 -8.60
C ASP A 195 5.88 -15.59 -7.56
N PRO A 196 6.10 -16.29 -6.43
CA PRO A 196 5.10 -16.42 -5.37
C PRO A 196 4.72 -15.09 -4.70
N TYR A 197 5.58 -14.07 -4.72
CA TYR A 197 5.30 -12.78 -4.11
C TYR A 197 4.40 -11.93 -4.99
N PHE A 198 4.66 -11.91 -6.30
CA PHE A 198 3.75 -11.30 -7.27
C PHE A 198 2.40 -12.03 -7.34
N ALA A 199 2.40 -13.36 -7.37
CA ALA A 199 1.17 -14.15 -7.33
C ALA A 199 0.38 -13.93 -6.02
N PHE A 200 1.07 -13.73 -4.89
CA PHE A 200 0.41 -13.31 -3.64
C PHE A 200 -0.23 -11.92 -3.72
N ARG A 201 0.43 -10.95 -4.38
CA ARG A 201 -0.18 -9.64 -4.68
C ARG A 201 -1.44 -9.80 -5.54
N GLN A 202 -1.42 -10.68 -6.53
CA GLN A 202 -2.60 -10.99 -7.35
C GLN A 202 -3.73 -11.62 -6.51
N ALA A 203 -3.40 -12.55 -5.60
CA ALA A 203 -4.36 -13.15 -4.68
C ALA A 203 -4.98 -12.13 -3.72
N MET A 204 -4.18 -11.19 -3.20
CA MET A 204 -4.66 -10.08 -2.38
C MET A 204 -5.70 -9.22 -3.13
N VAL A 205 -5.45 -8.89 -4.41
CA VAL A 205 -6.39 -8.12 -5.23
C VAL A 205 -7.62 -8.94 -5.61
N ALA A 206 -7.49 -10.25 -5.86
CA ALA A 206 -8.62 -11.12 -6.17
C ALA A 206 -9.59 -11.28 -4.98
N LEU A 207 -9.04 -11.45 -3.76
CA LEU A 207 -9.83 -11.75 -2.56
C LEU A 207 -10.35 -10.50 -1.82
N HIS A 208 -9.58 -9.41 -1.81
CA HIS A 208 -9.92 -8.18 -1.07
C HIS A 208 -10.25 -6.98 -1.97
N GLY A 209 -9.84 -7.02 -3.24
CA GLY A 209 -9.86 -5.86 -4.13
C GLY A 209 -8.84 -4.79 -3.74
N PHE A 210 -8.89 -3.66 -4.44
CA PHE A 210 -8.27 -2.42 -3.95
C PHE A 210 -9.15 -1.77 -2.87
N ARG A 211 -8.56 -0.85 -2.09
CA ARG A 211 -9.29 -0.05 -1.10
C ARG A 211 -10.49 0.62 -1.77
N LYS A 212 -11.68 0.42 -1.21
CA LYS A 212 -12.88 1.15 -1.66
C LYS A 212 -12.88 2.54 -1.04
N HIS A 213 -12.94 3.56 -1.90
CA HIS A 213 -13.06 4.95 -1.48
C HIS A 213 -14.55 5.28 -1.25
N PRO A 214 -14.95 5.68 -0.03
CA PRO A 214 -16.36 5.92 0.28
C PRO A 214 -16.87 7.20 -0.38
N ALA A 215 -18.16 7.23 -0.72
CA ALA A 215 -18.86 8.46 -1.10
C ALA A 215 -18.74 9.54 0.02
N PRO A 216 -18.83 10.83 -0.31
CA PRO A 216 -18.62 11.88 0.67
C PRO A 216 -19.76 11.97 1.67
N ILE A 217 -19.41 12.23 2.93
CA ILE A 217 -20.38 12.57 3.96
C ILE A 217 -20.98 13.94 3.61
N LEU A 218 -22.30 14.11 3.80
CA LEU A 218 -23.07 15.29 3.37
C LEU A 218 -22.91 15.57 1.87
N ALA A 219 -23.03 14.52 1.06
CA ALA A 219 -23.12 14.62 -0.39
C ALA A 219 -24.31 15.47 -0.83
N SER A 220 -24.15 16.25 -1.90
CA SER A 220 -25.18 17.17 -2.35
C SER A 220 -26.38 16.47 -2.95
N GLN A 221 -27.56 17.06 -2.75
CA GLN A 221 -28.80 16.64 -3.42
C GLN A 221 -28.69 16.70 -4.95
N LYS A 222 -27.79 17.53 -5.50
CA LYS A 222 -27.56 17.66 -6.96
C LYS A 222 -26.50 16.71 -7.50
N ASN A 223 -25.52 16.33 -6.68
CA ASN A 223 -24.43 15.43 -7.05
C ASN A 223 -23.97 14.66 -5.80
N ASN A 224 -24.23 13.37 -5.76
CA ASN A 224 -23.92 12.51 -4.61
C ASN A 224 -22.43 12.21 -4.45
N SER A 225 -21.56 12.70 -5.34
CA SER A 225 -20.11 12.61 -5.26
C SER A 225 -19.43 13.91 -4.79
N ILE A 226 -20.16 15.02 -4.57
CA ILE A 226 -19.60 16.28 -4.07
C ILE A 226 -20.28 16.69 -2.77
N SER A 227 -19.52 16.96 -1.72
CA SER A 227 -20.04 17.45 -0.44
C SER A 227 -20.46 18.91 -0.52
N GLU A 228 -21.60 19.27 0.09
CA GLU A 228 -22.05 20.67 0.20
C GLU A 228 -21.17 21.52 1.15
N ARG A 229 -20.22 20.87 1.85
CA ARG A 229 -19.22 21.51 2.70
C ARG A 229 -17.83 21.59 2.07
N ALA A 230 -17.69 21.28 0.79
CA ALA A 230 -16.47 21.58 0.03
C ALA A 230 -16.48 23.05 -0.44
N VAL A 231 -15.31 23.69 -0.46
CA VAL A 231 -15.15 25.05 -1.01
C VAL A 231 -14.52 24.91 -2.39
N ILE A 232 -15.31 25.11 -3.44
CA ILE A 232 -14.89 24.91 -4.83
C ILE A 232 -15.08 26.23 -5.58
N HIS A 233 -14.01 26.78 -6.14
CA HIS A 233 -14.08 28.00 -6.93
C HIS A 233 -14.90 27.81 -8.22
N ALA A 234 -15.60 28.84 -8.68
CA ALA A 234 -16.51 28.76 -9.84
C ALA A 234 -15.84 28.40 -11.18
N THR A 235 -14.51 28.50 -11.27
CA THR A 235 -13.72 28.15 -12.47
C THR A 235 -13.06 26.77 -12.41
N VAL A 236 -13.32 25.98 -11.37
CA VAL A 236 -12.77 24.62 -11.25
C VAL A 236 -13.39 23.70 -12.28
N GLN A 237 -12.55 22.96 -13.00
CA GLN A 237 -12.95 21.95 -13.97
C GLN A 237 -12.85 20.57 -13.32
N LEU A 238 -13.97 19.86 -13.22
CA LEU A 238 -14.06 18.52 -12.63
C LEU A 238 -14.39 17.49 -13.71
N GLY A 239 -13.54 16.48 -13.84
CA GLY A 239 -13.82 15.30 -14.65
C GLY A 239 -15.01 14.48 -14.14
N ARG A 240 -15.48 13.54 -14.97
CA ARG A 240 -16.57 12.61 -14.60
C ARG A 240 -16.21 11.79 -13.35
N ASP A 241 -17.21 11.46 -12.57
CA ASP A 241 -17.12 10.55 -11.41
C ASP A 241 -16.13 10.97 -10.31
N CYS A 242 -15.72 12.25 -10.28
CA CYS A 242 -14.89 12.80 -9.20
C CYS A 242 -15.65 12.88 -7.88
N VAL A 243 -14.94 12.56 -6.80
CA VAL A 243 -15.42 12.61 -5.42
C VAL A 243 -14.72 13.72 -4.65
N VAL A 244 -15.47 14.65 -4.06
CA VAL A 244 -14.94 15.76 -3.25
C VAL A 244 -15.62 15.79 -1.89
N HIS A 245 -14.84 15.60 -0.83
CA HIS A 245 -15.33 15.50 0.55
C HIS A 245 -15.47 16.86 1.27
N ALA A 246 -16.21 16.85 2.38
CA ALA A 246 -16.41 18.02 3.23
C ALA A 246 -15.08 18.62 3.71
N GLY A 247 -14.96 19.96 3.66
CA GLY A 247 -13.76 20.69 4.06
C GLY A 247 -12.62 20.71 3.03
N ALA A 248 -12.73 19.97 1.92
CA ALA A 248 -11.79 20.12 0.82
C ALA A 248 -11.92 21.51 0.17
N VAL A 249 -10.79 22.08 -0.27
CA VAL A 249 -10.71 23.40 -0.91
C VAL A 249 -10.06 23.26 -2.29
N LEU A 250 -10.76 23.70 -3.34
CA LEU A 250 -10.28 23.72 -4.72
C LEU A 250 -10.28 25.17 -5.23
N GLU A 251 -9.08 25.72 -5.44
CA GLU A 251 -8.88 27.12 -5.83
C GLU A 251 -9.18 27.41 -7.31
N ARG A 252 -9.10 28.69 -7.68
CA ARG A 252 -9.36 29.14 -9.05
C ARG A 252 -8.46 28.45 -10.09
N GLY A 253 -9.04 28.06 -11.23
CA GLY A 253 -8.32 27.47 -12.34
C GLY A 253 -7.87 26.01 -12.15
N VAL A 254 -8.17 25.37 -11.01
CA VAL A 254 -7.88 23.95 -10.79
C VAL A 254 -8.59 23.10 -11.85
N THR A 255 -7.86 22.14 -12.41
CA THR A 255 -8.39 21.13 -13.34
C THR A 255 -8.13 19.74 -12.77
N LEU A 256 -9.18 18.97 -12.52
CA LEU A 256 -9.11 17.57 -12.12
C LEU A 256 -9.61 16.68 -13.26
N GLY A 257 -8.83 15.65 -13.61
CA GLY A 257 -9.25 14.55 -14.47
C GLY A 257 -10.40 13.75 -13.88
N ALA A 258 -10.80 12.68 -14.55
CA ALA A 258 -11.93 11.86 -14.13
C ALA A 258 -11.57 10.88 -13.01
N ARG A 259 -12.56 10.54 -12.18
CA ARG A 259 -12.48 9.55 -11.08
C ARG A 259 -11.52 9.93 -9.93
N CYS A 260 -11.14 11.20 -9.83
CA CYS A 260 -10.29 11.69 -8.74
C CYS A 260 -11.04 11.75 -7.40
N VAL A 261 -10.35 11.46 -6.29
CA VAL A 261 -10.91 11.46 -4.93
C VAL A 261 -10.16 12.45 -4.05
N ILE A 262 -10.83 13.54 -3.66
CA ILE A 262 -10.29 14.60 -2.80
C ILE A 262 -10.91 14.47 -1.40
N TYR A 263 -10.14 13.96 -0.45
CA TYR A 263 -10.57 13.71 0.94
C TYR A 263 -10.72 14.98 1.80
N PRO A 264 -11.31 14.87 3.01
CA PRO A 264 -11.56 16.03 3.87
C PRO A 264 -10.32 16.87 4.17
N ASN A 265 -10.50 18.19 4.17
CA ASN A 265 -9.48 19.19 4.51
C ASN A 265 -8.23 19.15 3.60
N ALA A 266 -8.29 18.50 2.44
CA ALA A 266 -7.27 18.67 1.41
C ALA A 266 -7.40 20.04 0.74
N TYR A 267 -6.27 20.70 0.48
CA TYR A 267 -6.18 21.98 -0.23
C TYR A 267 -5.49 21.77 -1.58
N VAL A 268 -6.12 22.26 -2.65
CA VAL A 268 -5.57 22.26 -4.01
C VAL A 268 -5.53 23.71 -4.50
N GLY A 269 -4.32 24.25 -4.60
CA GLY A 269 -4.04 25.64 -4.94
C GLY A 269 -4.34 26.02 -6.39
N GLU A 270 -4.24 27.32 -6.67
CA GLU A 270 -4.59 27.92 -7.97
C GLU A 270 -3.89 27.24 -9.15
N GLY A 271 -4.64 27.00 -10.23
CA GLY A 271 -4.08 26.53 -11.50
C GLY A 271 -3.45 25.14 -11.47
N VAL A 272 -3.59 24.38 -10.38
CA VAL A 272 -3.14 22.98 -10.32
C VAL A 272 -3.88 22.15 -11.38
N ASN A 273 -3.12 21.36 -12.12
CA ASN A 273 -3.63 20.44 -13.13
C ASN A 273 -3.35 19.00 -12.69
N MET A 274 -4.39 18.17 -12.62
CA MET A 274 -4.33 16.79 -12.11
C MET A 274 -5.00 15.83 -13.09
N GLY A 275 -4.31 14.73 -13.42
CA GLY A 275 -4.81 13.68 -14.32
C GLY A 275 -5.94 12.83 -13.74
N ASP A 276 -6.31 11.77 -14.46
CA ASP A 276 -7.35 10.80 -14.08
C ASP A 276 -6.94 9.95 -12.86
N ASP A 277 -7.92 9.37 -12.15
CA ASP A 277 -7.75 8.36 -11.08
C ASP A 277 -6.86 8.78 -9.89
N CYS A 278 -6.68 10.07 -9.63
CA CYS A 278 -5.84 10.55 -8.54
C CYS A 278 -6.54 10.48 -7.17
N ILE A 279 -5.78 10.15 -6.11
CA ILE A 279 -6.28 10.07 -4.74
C ILE A 279 -5.49 11.04 -3.86
N VAL A 280 -6.18 12.04 -3.32
CA VAL A 280 -5.64 13.06 -2.42
C VAL A 280 -6.23 12.82 -1.03
N TYR A 281 -5.47 12.23 -0.11
CA TYR A 281 -5.92 11.87 1.24
C TYR A 281 -6.07 13.09 2.18
N PRO A 282 -6.65 12.93 3.39
CA PRO A 282 -6.98 14.07 4.25
C PRO A 282 -5.79 14.97 4.59
N GLY A 283 -6.02 16.28 4.61
CA GLY A 283 -5.02 17.28 5.02
C GLY A 283 -3.85 17.48 4.04
N VAL A 284 -3.85 16.83 2.87
CA VAL A 284 -2.83 17.09 1.83
C VAL A 284 -2.94 18.53 1.34
N CYS A 285 -1.80 19.18 1.14
CA CYS A 285 -1.71 20.55 0.64
C CYS A 285 -0.92 20.56 -0.68
N ILE A 286 -1.56 20.96 -1.78
CA ILE A 286 -0.93 21.13 -3.08
C ILE A 286 -0.90 22.62 -3.38
N TYR A 287 0.29 23.20 -3.55
CA TYR A 287 0.48 24.61 -3.89
C TYR A 287 0.14 24.89 -5.35
N ASP A 288 0.00 26.18 -5.67
CA ASP A 288 -0.31 26.73 -6.99
C ASP A 288 0.57 26.16 -8.13
N GLY A 289 -0.01 26.07 -9.33
CA GLY A 289 0.69 25.71 -10.57
C GLY A 289 1.28 24.30 -10.65
N CYS A 290 1.17 23.47 -9.61
CA CYS A 290 1.71 22.11 -9.63
C CYS A 290 0.98 21.24 -10.66
N VAL A 291 1.72 20.34 -11.31
CA VAL A 291 1.20 19.42 -12.33
C VAL A 291 1.29 17.99 -11.80
N ILE A 292 0.17 17.28 -11.81
CA ILE A 292 0.01 15.95 -11.25
C ILE A 292 -0.49 15.02 -12.36
N GLY A 293 0.23 13.94 -12.63
CA GLY A 293 -0.12 12.94 -13.64
C GLY A 293 -1.36 12.13 -13.29
N ASN A 294 -1.55 10.99 -13.96
CA ASN A 294 -2.67 10.08 -13.72
C ASN A 294 -2.33 9.05 -12.63
N ARG A 295 -3.34 8.54 -11.91
CA ARG A 295 -3.22 7.49 -10.88
C ARG A 295 -2.27 7.85 -9.74
N VAL A 296 -2.03 9.15 -9.51
CA VAL A 296 -1.17 9.64 -8.42
C VAL A 296 -1.90 9.51 -7.08
N THR A 297 -1.21 8.97 -6.07
CA THR A 297 -1.74 8.86 -4.71
C THR A 297 -0.90 9.68 -3.73
N LEU A 298 -1.53 10.63 -3.05
CA LEU A 298 -0.90 11.47 -2.03
C LEU A 298 -1.52 11.14 -0.67
N HIS A 299 -0.76 10.49 0.22
CA HIS A 299 -1.21 10.10 1.57
C HIS A 299 -1.26 11.30 2.53
N ALA A 300 -1.89 11.11 3.68
CA ALA A 300 -2.39 12.20 4.53
C ALA A 300 -1.31 13.21 4.99
N ASN A 301 -1.70 14.48 5.08
CA ASN A 301 -0.86 15.61 5.51
C ASN A 301 0.43 15.84 4.70
N THR A 302 0.55 15.28 3.48
CA THR A 302 1.67 15.54 2.59
C THR A 302 1.55 16.90 1.91
N VAL A 303 2.69 17.57 1.71
CA VAL A 303 2.78 18.92 1.13
C VAL A 303 3.54 18.86 -0.20
N ILE A 304 2.91 19.34 -1.26
CA ILE A 304 3.45 19.38 -2.63
C ILE A 304 3.58 20.84 -3.06
N GLY A 305 4.82 21.25 -3.38
CA GLY A 305 5.11 22.57 -3.94
C GLY A 305 5.28 23.69 -2.92
N SER A 306 5.57 23.37 -1.66
CA SER A 306 5.99 24.38 -0.67
C SER A 306 7.31 25.05 -1.08
N ASP A 307 7.47 26.30 -0.68
CA ASP A 307 8.70 27.07 -0.85
C ASP A 307 9.97 26.32 -0.39
N GLY A 308 10.95 26.17 -1.28
CA GLY A 308 12.25 25.63 -0.95
C GLY A 308 13.11 26.46 0.01
N PHE A 309 14.12 25.82 0.60
CA PHE A 309 15.07 26.42 1.56
C PHE A 309 16.10 27.40 0.92
N GLY A 310 15.68 28.23 -0.02
CA GLY A 310 16.53 29.23 -0.68
C GLY A 310 16.68 30.53 0.11
N TYR A 311 17.91 30.83 0.57
CA TYR A 311 18.26 32.09 1.25
C TYR A 311 19.60 32.66 0.76
N ALA A 312 19.66 33.97 0.55
CA ALA A 312 20.89 34.70 0.27
C ALA A 312 21.40 35.36 1.55
N THR A 313 22.67 35.12 1.91
CA THR A 313 23.26 35.76 3.11
C THR A 313 23.90 37.08 2.73
N HIS A 314 23.29 38.20 3.16
CA HIS A 314 23.81 39.55 2.93
C HIS A 314 24.00 40.28 4.26
N LYS A 315 25.22 40.78 4.51
CA LYS A 315 25.57 41.55 5.74
C LYS A 315 25.13 40.86 7.05
N GLY A 316 25.29 39.55 7.13
CA GLY A 316 24.94 38.76 8.32
C GLY A 316 23.44 38.46 8.49
N ARG A 317 22.59 38.78 7.52
CA ARG A 317 21.17 38.39 7.49
C ARG A 317 20.89 37.41 6.36
N HIS A 318 19.96 36.49 6.59
CA HIS A 318 19.46 35.58 5.57
C HIS A 318 18.20 36.18 4.93
N GLU A 319 18.33 36.69 3.71
CA GLU A 319 17.23 37.25 2.93
C GLU A 319 16.59 36.11 2.12
N LYS A 320 15.27 35.94 2.19
CA LYS A 320 14.54 34.85 1.51
C LYS A 320 14.61 35.03 -0.02
N ILE A 321 14.94 33.95 -0.74
CA ILE A 321 14.84 33.90 -2.20
C ILE A 321 13.43 33.41 -2.55
N PRO A 322 12.59 34.19 -3.25
CA PRO A 322 11.28 33.73 -3.72
C PRO A 322 11.42 32.50 -4.63
N GLN A 323 10.49 31.55 -4.52
CA GLN A 323 10.53 30.30 -5.26
C GLN A 323 9.41 30.30 -6.31
N SER A 324 9.75 30.60 -7.57
CA SER A 324 8.77 30.79 -8.65
C SER A 324 8.53 29.55 -9.52
N GLY A 325 9.26 28.45 -9.26
CA GLY A 325 9.04 27.17 -9.92
C GLY A 325 7.83 26.41 -9.36
N ILE A 326 7.61 25.21 -9.91
CA ILE A 326 6.49 24.32 -9.55
C ILE A 326 7.00 22.93 -9.10
N VAL A 327 6.08 22.03 -8.78
CA VAL A 327 6.34 20.59 -8.70
C VAL A 327 5.58 19.86 -9.80
N VAL A 328 6.25 18.90 -10.44
CA VAL A 328 5.64 17.98 -11.40
C VAL A 328 5.75 16.55 -10.90
N LEU A 329 4.61 15.89 -10.71
CA LEU A 329 4.52 14.46 -10.43
C LEU A 329 4.01 13.76 -11.69
N GLU A 330 4.73 12.75 -12.17
CA GLU A 330 4.30 11.93 -13.32
C GLU A 330 3.29 10.83 -12.91
N ASP A 331 2.82 10.08 -13.89
CA ASP A 331 1.86 8.98 -13.72
C ASP A 331 2.30 7.92 -12.67
N ASP A 332 1.33 7.33 -11.97
CA ASP A 332 1.51 6.23 -11.00
C ASP A 332 2.44 6.55 -9.80
N VAL A 333 2.82 7.80 -9.59
CA VAL A 333 3.57 8.25 -8.41
C VAL A 333 2.72 8.05 -7.14
N GLU A 334 3.35 7.56 -6.06
CA GLU A 334 2.69 7.45 -4.76
C GLU A 334 3.57 8.04 -3.67
N ILE A 335 3.01 9.00 -2.93
CA ILE A 335 3.71 9.73 -1.88
C ILE A 335 3.09 9.40 -0.53
N GLY A 336 3.88 8.79 0.35
CA GLY A 336 3.53 8.47 1.74
C GLY A 336 3.13 9.69 2.58
N SER A 337 2.75 9.45 3.84
CA SER A 337 2.14 10.45 4.71
C SER A 337 3.17 11.45 5.24
N CYS A 338 2.75 12.70 5.47
CA CYS A 338 3.57 13.76 6.03
C CYS A 338 4.91 13.99 5.29
N CYS A 339 4.94 13.74 3.97
CA CYS A 339 6.07 14.05 3.11
C CYS A 339 6.03 15.50 2.64
N VAL A 340 7.19 16.05 2.25
CA VAL A 340 7.31 17.41 1.71
C VAL A 340 8.11 17.36 0.41
N ILE A 341 7.53 17.89 -0.66
CA ILE A 341 8.20 18.08 -1.95
C ILE A 341 8.28 19.59 -2.21
N GLU A 342 9.47 20.18 -2.10
CA GLU A 342 9.68 21.61 -2.32
C GLU A 342 9.54 21.97 -3.80
N ARG A 343 8.94 23.12 -4.13
CA ARG A 343 9.01 23.70 -5.48
C ARG A 343 10.41 24.22 -5.78
N ALA A 344 10.80 24.21 -7.04
CA ALA A 344 12.08 24.76 -7.46
C ALA A 344 12.14 26.29 -7.33
N ALA A 345 13.34 26.85 -7.15
CA ALA A 345 13.55 28.30 -7.18
C ALA A 345 13.20 28.89 -8.56
N MET A 346 13.55 28.15 -9.61
CA MET A 346 13.21 28.37 -11.02
C MET A 346 12.87 27.01 -11.64
N GLU A 347 12.04 26.97 -12.69
CA GLU A 347 11.57 25.74 -13.35
C GLU A 347 10.72 24.81 -12.46
N GLU A 348 11.19 23.60 -12.17
CA GLU A 348 10.40 22.50 -11.60
C GLU A 348 11.23 21.57 -10.71
N THR A 349 10.62 21.06 -9.65
CA THR A 349 11.04 19.80 -9.00
C THR A 349 10.24 18.68 -9.65
N ARG A 350 10.88 17.60 -10.13
CA ARG A 350 10.21 16.54 -10.91
C ARG A 350 10.34 15.17 -10.27
N ILE A 351 9.21 14.46 -10.16
CA ILE A 351 9.15 13.07 -9.73
C ILE A 351 8.65 12.19 -10.89
N GLY A 352 9.50 11.28 -11.35
CA GLY A 352 9.26 10.40 -12.50
C GLY A 352 8.26 9.28 -12.23
N ALA A 353 7.65 8.80 -13.31
CA ALA A 353 6.52 7.88 -13.26
C ALA A 353 6.76 6.60 -12.41
N GLY A 354 5.74 6.18 -11.68
CA GLY A 354 5.73 4.96 -10.88
C GLY A 354 6.64 4.96 -9.65
N THR A 355 7.32 6.07 -9.32
CA THR A 355 8.16 6.21 -8.13
C THR A 355 7.33 6.23 -6.84
N LYS A 356 7.84 5.58 -5.80
CA LYS A 356 7.13 5.32 -4.53
C LYS A 356 7.91 5.85 -3.33
N PHE A 357 7.22 6.60 -2.48
CA PHE A 357 7.73 7.14 -1.23
C PHE A 357 6.97 6.52 -0.06
N ALA A 358 7.69 6.06 0.96
CA ALA A 358 7.11 5.83 2.28
C ALA A 358 6.93 7.17 3.03
N ASP A 359 6.52 7.11 4.30
CA ASP A 359 6.17 8.30 5.09
C ASP A 359 7.39 9.15 5.53
N LEU A 360 7.13 10.44 5.79
CA LEU A 360 8.08 11.42 6.36
C LEU A 360 9.34 11.66 5.52
N ILE A 361 9.22 11.71 4.20
CA ILE A 361 10.32 12.01 3.27
C ILE A 361 10.32 13.50 2.89
N SER A 362 11.51 14.08 2.79
CA SER A 362 11.71 15.48 2.37
C SER A 362 12.55 15.55 1.10
N ILE A 363 12.05 16.24 0.08
CA ILE A 363 12.72 16.48 -1.21
C ILE A 363 12.93 17.98 -1.42
N GLY A 364 14.19 18.38 -1.51
CA GLY A 364 14.62 19.75 -1.72
C GLY A 364 14.37 20.28 -3.14
N HIS A 365 14.27 21.60 -3.23
CA HIS A 365 13.94 22.34 -4.45
C HIS A 365 14.80 21.98 -5.69
N GLY A 366 14.16 21.86 -6.86
CA GLY A 366 14.85 21.62 -8.14
C GLY A 366 15.44 20.21 -8.30
N THR A 367 15.08 19.27 -7.42
CA THR A 367 15.46 17.86 -7.54
C THR A 367 14.70 17.18 -8.68
N ARG A 368 15.39 16.33 -9.45
CA ARG A 368 14.81 15.50 -10.51
C ARG A 368 15.00 14.03 -10.12
N ILE A 369 13.89 13.32 -9.89
CA ILE A 369 13.89 11.88 -9.56
C ILE A 369 13.33 11.10 -10.76
N GLY A 370 14.05 10.06 -11.18
CA GLY A 370 13.66 9.17 -12.26
C GLY A 370 12.48 8.26 -11.94
N LYS A 371 12.26 7.29 -12.81
CA LYS A 371 11.08 6.41 -12.79
C LYS A 371 11.29 5.20 -11.88
N HIS A 372 10.20 4.70 -11.30
CA HIS A 372 10.17 3.48 -10.48
C HIS A 372 11.19 3.42 -9.32
N CYS A 373 11.57 4.57 -8.76
CA CYS A 373 12.42 4.62 -7.58
C CYS A 373 11.64 4.24 -6.31
N LEU A 374 12.33 3.70 -5.31
CA LEU A 374 11.75 3.33 -4.01
C LEU A 374 12.48 4.06 -2.89
N LEU A 375 11.81 5.02 -2.25
CA LEU A 375 12.36 5.79 -1.14
C LEU A 375 11.65 5.38 0.16
N VAL A 376 12.43 4.86 1.12
CA VAL A 376 11.93 4.37 2.41
C VAL A 376 11.87 5.53 3.43
N SER A 377 11.11 5.37 4.51
CA SER A 377 10.76 6.46 5.43
C SER A 377 11.97 7.23 5.97
N LEU A 378 11.75 8.52 6.22
CA LEU A 378 12.76 9.46 6.74
C LEU A 378 13.98 9.66 5.82
N VAL A 379 13.88 9.30 4.53
CA VAL A 379 14.86 9.73 3.52
C VAL A 379 14.79 11.24 3.35
N GLY A 380 15.95 11.88 3.22
CA GLY A 380 16.08 13.30 2.91
C GLY A 380 16.97 13.52 1.70
N ILE A 381 16.45 14.17 0.66
CA ILE A 381 17.21 14.56 -0.53
C ILE A 381 17.29 16.09 -0.55
N SER A 382 18.49 16.62 -0.58
CA SER A 382 18.73 18.07 -0.67
C SER A 382 18.40 18.61 -2.07
N GLY A 383 18.33 19.94 -2.23
CA GLY A 383 18.01 20.55 -3.52
C GLY A 383 18.98 20.21 -4.67
N SER A 384 18.46 20.31 -5.89
CA SER A 384 19.19 20.14 -7.16
C SER A 384 19.95 18.81 -7.31
N VAL A 385 19.36 17.70 -6.83
CA VAL A 385 19.88 16.34 -7.09
C VAL A 385 19.25 15.76 -8.36
N ASP A 386 20.05 15.17 -9.22
CA ASP A 386 19.62 14.40 -10.40
C ASP A 386 19.74 12.90 -10.10
N MET A 387 18.61 12.26 -9.80
CA MET A 387 18.54 10.84 -9.47
C MET A 387 17.90 10.04 -10.60
N GLY A 388 18.58 8.99 -11.06
CA GLY A 388 18.18 8.10 -12.15
C GLY A 388 16.98 7.21 -11.84
N ASN A 389 16.73 6.23 -12.71
CA ASN A 389 15.61 5.30 -12.63
C ASN A 389 15.91 4.11 -11.71
N TYR A 390 14.88 3.48 -11.14
CA TYR A 390 14.98 2.27 -10.31
C TYR A 390 15.94 2.38 -9.11
N VAL A 391 16.20 3.60 -8.63
CA VAL A 391 17.05 3.85 -7.46
C VAL A 391 16.30 3.49 -6.18
N VAL A 392 16.98 2.83 -5.25
CA VAL A 392 16.42 2.44 -3.94
C VAL A 392 17.18 3.15 -2.82
N LEU A 393 16.48 4.00 -2.07
CA LEU A 393 17.01 4.67 -0.88
C LEU A 393 16.41 4.04 0.39
N GLY A 394 17.24 3.34 1.16
CA GLY A 394 16.86 2.74 2.42
C GLY A 394 16.52 3.77 3.50
N GLY A 395 15.79 3.35 4.53
CA GLY A 395 15.21 4.29 5.51
C GLY A 395 16.27 5.12 6.22
N GLN A 396 15.99 6.41 6.44
CA GLN A 396 16.93 7.39 6.99
C GLN A 396 18.21 7.62 6.16
N ALA A 397 18.26 7.23 4.87
CA ALA A 397 19.35 7.65 3.99
C ALA A 397 19.24 9.15 3.65
N GLY A 398 20.37 9.84 3.63
CA GLY A 398 20.46 11.27 3.29
C GLY A 398 21.28 11.50 2.04
N VAL A 399 20.89 12.45 1.20
CA VAL A 399 21.61 12.83 -0.03
C VAL A 399 21.89 14.33 -0.02
N THR A 400 23.16 14.72 -0.14
CA THR A 400 23.56 16.15 -0.24
C THR A 400 23.17 16.73 -1.60
N GLY A 401 23.13 18.06 -1.70
CA GLY A 401 22.64 18.75 -2.91
C GLY A 401 23.63 18.70 -4.07
N HIS A 402 23.15 19.00 -5.27
CA HIS A 402 23.96 19.11 -6.49
C HIS A 402 24.71 17.82 -6.88
N LEU A 403 24.12 16.65 -6.61
CA LEU A 403 24.70 15.34 -6.92
C LEU A 403 23.97 14.64 -8.08
N SER A 404 24.69 13.80 -8.81
CA SER A 404 24.16 12.84 -9.77
C SER A 404 24.19 11.40 -9.23
N ILE A 405 23.03 10.75 -9.20
CA ILE A 405 22.85 9.37 -8.72
C ILE A 405 22.37 8.50 -9.88
N GLY A 406 23.19 7.58 -10.37
CA GLY A 406 22.89 6.77 -11.55
C GLY A 406 21.75 5.75 -11.38
N ASP A 407 21.24 5.26 -12.51
CA ASP A 407 20.18 4.25 -12.58
C ASP A 407 20.50 2.99 -11.77
N GLY A 408 19.50 2.43 -11.08
CA GLY A 408 19.60 1.16 -10.36
C GLY A 408 20.45 1.17 -9.09
N VAL A 409 20.92 2.34 -8.64
CA VAL A 409 21.70 2.50 -7.41
C VAL A 409 20.89 2.06 -6.18
N GLN A 410 21.55 1.42 -5.22
CA GLN A 410 20.94 1.00 -3.95
C GLN A 410 21.73 1.56 -2.77
N VAL A 411 21.11 2.45 -2.01
CA VAL A 411 21.68 3.07 -0.81
C VAL A 411 21.07 2.39 0.42
N ALA A 412 21.90 1.75 1.25
CA ALA A 412 21.41 1.15 2.49
C ALA A 412 20.94 2.23 3.49
N GLY A 413 20.00 1.86 4.36
CA GLY A 413 19.45 2.79 5.36
C GLY A 413 20.52 3.43 6.25
N LYS A 414 20.24 4.64 6.75
CA LYS A 414 21.15 5.52 7.52
C LYS A 414 22.44 5.94 6.81
N SER A 415 22.62 5.65 5.53
CA SER A 415 23.82 6.06 4.78
C SER A 415 23.70 7.52 4.34
N ALA A 416 24.80 8.27 4.41
CA ALA A 416 24.91 9.62 3.86
C ALA A 416 25.62 9.57 2.50
N VAL A 417 24.95 10.03 1.45
CA VAL A 417 25.51 10.19 0.11
C VAL A 417 26.00 11.63 -0.02
N VAL A 418 27.33 11.77 -0.18
CA VAL A 418 28.06 13.05 -0.15
C VAL A 418 28.83 13.35 -1.45
N GLY A 419 28.58 12.55 -2.49
CA GLY A 419 29.21 12.63 -3.81
C GLY A 419 28.46 11.76 -4.81
N ASP A 420 28.74 11.95 -6.10
CA ASP A 420 28.07 11.24 -7.19
C ASP A 420 28.23 9.72 -7.10
N ILE A 421 27.22 8.98 -7.56
CA ILE A 421 27.22 7.51 -7.56
C ILE A 421 26.94 7.00 -8.97
N ALA A 422 27.84 6.17 -9.50
CA ALA A 422 27.67 5.56 -10.82
C ALA A 422 26.51 4.53 -10.85
N PRO A 423 25.88 4.29 -12.02
CA PRO A 423 24.77 3.35 -12.16
C PRO A 423 25.06 1.94 -11.61
N GLY A 424 24.03 1.30 -11.05
CA GLY A 424 24.07 -0.08 -10.54
C GLY A 424 24.85 -0.29 -9.24
N MET A 425 25.51 0.74 -8.70
CA MET A 425 26.28 0.62 -7.46
C MET A 425 25.39 0.35 -6.23
N ARG A 426 25.95 -0.38 -5.26
CA ARG A 426 25.37 -0.55 -3.92
C ARG A 426 26.29 0.10 -2.89
N VAL A 427 25.75 0.98 -2.06
CA VAL A 427 26.51 1.73 -1.04
C VAL A 427 25.84 1.61 0.34
N ALA A 428 26.63 1.60 1.41
CA ALA A 428 26.16 1.44 2.79
C ALA A 428 27.09 2.11 3.81
N GLY A 429 26.57 2.59 4.95
CA GLY A 429 27.36 3.48 5.84
C GLY A 429 27.25 3.36 7.37
N VAL A 430 26.19 2.82 8.00
CA VAL A 430 26.10 2.71 9.48
C VAL A 430 25.39 1.44 9.97
N PRO A 431 26.10 0.30 10.12
CA PRO A 431 25.55 -0.87 10.82
C PRO A 431 25.65 -0.67 12.35
N ALA A 432 24.62 -1.09 13.08
CA ALA A 432 24.75 -1.29 14.52
C ALA A 432 25.63 -2.51 14.77
N ILE A 433 26.69 -2.35 15.55
CA ILE A 433 27.56 -3.42 16.05
C ILE A 433 27.51 -3.42 17.58
N GLU A 434 28.13 -4.41 18.21
CA GLU A 434 28.26 -4.47 19.67
C GLU A 434 28.91 -3.18 20.21
N SER A 435 28.39 -2.66 21.33
CA SER A 435 28.70 -1.34 21.88
C SER A 435 30.17 -1.15 22.22
N ASP A 436 30.80 -2.12 22.90
CA ASP A 436 32.20 -2.02 23.30
C ASP A 436 33.15 -2.11 22.09
N ILE A 437 32.78 -2.87 21.06
CA ILE A 437 33.47 -2.83 19.75
C ILE A 437 33.28 -1.46 19.09
N SER A 438 32.06 -0.91 19.07
CA SER A 438 31.76 0.39 18.46
C SER A 438 32.54 1.53 19.10
N LEU A 439 32.57 1.60 20.44
CA LEU A 439 33.32 2.62 21.19
C LEU A 439 34.83 2.54 20.92
N ARG A 440 35.40 1.33 20.90
CA ARG A 440 36.83 1.11 20.57
C ARG A 440 37.15 1.56 19.15
N ASN A 441 36.31 1.20 18.17
CA ASN A 441 36.48 1.64 16.78
C ASN A 441 36.38 3.17 16.66
N HIS A 442 35.46 3.82 17.38
CA HIS A 442 35.30 5.28 17.34
C HIS A 442 36.54 6.04 17.87
N LEU A 443 37.19 5.51 18.91
CA LEU A 443 38.46 6.06 19.42
C LEU A 443 39.59 5.98 18.38
N VAL A 444 39.64 4.90 17.59
CA VAL A 444 40.59 4.70 16.48
C VAL A 444 40.32 5.68 15.34
N PHE A 445 39.05 5.86 14.94
CA PHE A 445 38.67 6.81 13.89
C PHE A 445 39.12 8.25 14.17
N ARG A 446 39.16 8.67 15.44
CA ARG A 446 39.57 10.02 15.87
C ARG A 446 41.00 10.41 15.44
N ASP A 447 41.92 9.46 15.33
CA ASP A 447 43.30 9.72 14.85
C ASP A 447 43.73 8.76 13.73
N LEU A 448 42.80 8.42 12.84
CA LEU A 448 43.10 7.57 11.67
C LEU A 448 44.19 8.18 10.78
N TYR A 449 44.28 9.52 10.73
CA TYR A 449 45.34 10.23 10.02
C TYR A 449 46.71 10.12 10.71
N GLY A 450 46.80 10.23 12.04
CA GLY A 450 48.03 9.96 12.79
C GLY A 450 48.50 8.51 12.60
N MET A 451 47.58 7.55 12.64
CA MET A 451 47.88 6.16 12.33
C MET A 451 48.40 5.97 10.90
N SER A 452 47.76 6.57 9.89
CA SER A 452 48.23 6.49 8.49
C SER A 452 49.63 7.09 8.32
N ARG A 453 49.94 8.22 8.97
CA ARG A 453 51.30 8.80 8.96
C ARG A 453 52.31 7.87 9.65
N LYS A 454 51.95 7.26 10.78
CA LYS A 454 52.83 6.33 11.50
C LYS A 454 53.09 5.07 10.69
N LEU A 455 52.07 4.52 10.00
CA LEU A 455 52.21 3.38 9.09
C LEU A 455 53.19 3.70 7.95
N LYS A 456 53.01 4.84 7.26
CA LYS A 456 53.94 5.31 6.21
C LYS A 456 55.36 5.56 6.71
N SER A 457 55.53 5.94 7.98
CA SER A 457 56.86 6.06 8.60
C SER A 457 57.51 4.69 8.80
N LEU A 458 56.76 3.72 9.31
CA LEU A 458 57.22 2.34 9.53
C LEU A 458 57.54 1.64 8.21
N GLU A 459 56.72 1.81 7.16
CA GLU A 459 56.98 1.29 5.81
C GLU A 459 58.35 1.76 5.27
N ARG A 460 58.66 3.05 5.42
CA ARG A 460 59.95 3.64 5.02
C ARG A 460 61.13 3.12 5.83
N GLU A 461 60.92 2.86 7.12
CA GLU A 461 61.95 2.33 8.02
C GLU A 461 62.24 0.86 7.73
N VAL A 462 61.20 0.04 7.51
CA VAL A 462 61.31 -1.35 7.06
C VAL A 462 62.04 -1.44 5.71
N ALA A 463 61.71 -0.59 4.74
CA ALA A 463 62.40 -0.55 3.44
C ALA A 463 63.91 -0.29 3.61
N LYS A 464 64.29 0.73 4.40
CA LYS A 464 65.71 1.01 4.71
C LYS A 464 66.43 -0.17 5.36
N LEU A 465 65.77 -0.85 6.30
CA LEU A 465 66.34 -2.03 6.96
C LEU A 465 66.49 -3.22 6.00
N GLN A 466 65.56 -3.41 5.07
CA GLN A 466 65.66 -4.44 4.03
C GLN A 466 66.80 -4.16 3.05
N ASP A 467 66.96 -2.90 2.62
CA ASP A 467 68.07 -2.51 1.74
C ASP A 467 69.42 -2.63 2.45
N ALA A 468 69.53 -2.17 3.70
CA ALA A 468 70.72 -2.37 4.52
C ALA A 468 71.05 -3.87 4.72
N LYS A 469 70.05 -4.73 4.92
CA LYS A 469 70.23 -6.18 5.02
C LYS A 469 70.74 -6.80 3.72
N LYS A 470 70.23 -6.37 2.56
CA LYS A 470 70.74 -6.78 1.23
C LYS A 470 72.18 -6.32 1.03
N SER A 471 72.50 -5.06 1.34
CA SER A 471 73.86 -4.51 1.25
C SER A 471 74.85 -5.21 2.19
N ALA A 472 74.38 -5.73 3.32
CA ALA A 472 75.20 -6.52 4.26
C ALA A 472 75.37 -7.99 3.85
N GLY A 473 74.82 -8.44 2.72
CA GLY A 473 74.96 -9.83 2.23
C GLY A 473 74.22 -10.89 3.04
N ILE A 474 73.32 -10.49 3.96
CA ILE A 474 72.61 -11.42 4.85
C ILE A 474 71.40 -11.99 4.09
N SER A 475 71.56 -13.19 3.54
CA SER A 475 70.45 -13.87 2.85
C SER A 475 69.28 -14.15 3.79
N SER A 476 68.07 -14.24 3.23
CA SER A 476 66.90 -14.73 3.94
C SER A 476 66.96 -16.25 4.05
N HIS A 477 67.10 -16.78 5.27
CA HIS A 477 66.57 -18.12 5.53
C HIS A 477 65.09 -18.12 5.19
N GLU A 478 64.68 -19.05 4.33
CA GLU A 478 63.28 -19.28 4.03
C GLU A 478 62.55 -19.70 5.29
N ASN A 479 61.44 -19.02 5.61
CA ASN A 479 60.60 -19.35 6.74
C ASN A 479 59.60 -20.42 6.27
N PRO A 480 59.61 -21.65 6.83
CA PRO A 480 58.75 -22.71 6.33
C PRO A 480 57.26 -22.42 6.63
N SER A 481 56.46 -22.38 5.56
CA SER A 481 54.99 -22.49 5.55
C SER A 481 54.20 -21.65 6.59
N SER A 482 53.81 -20.43 6.20
CA SER A 482 52.63 -19.77 6.78
C SER A 482 51.40 -19.98 5.89
N THR A 483 50.66 -21.06 6.11
CA THR A 483 49.33 -21.24 5.52
C THR A 483 48.32 -20.34 6.24
N ASN A 484 48.05 -19.16 5.71
CA ASN A 484 46.90 -18.38 6.16
C ASN A 484 45.60 -19.09 5.74
N PRO A 485 44.67 -19.38 6.67
CA PRO A 485 43.34 -19.84 6.28
C PRO A 485 42.57 -18.70 5.58
N PRO A 486 41.71 -19.01 4.59
CA PRO A 486 40.91 -17.99 3.92
C PRO A 486 39.85 -17.39 4.87
N LEU A 487 39.63 -16.08 4.72
CA LEU A 487 38.53 -15.31 5.32
C LEU A 487 37.27 -15.37 4.46
#